data_AF-S6APE9-F1
#
_entry.id   AF-S6APE9-F1
#
_cell.length_a   1.000
_cell.length_b   1.000
_cell.length_c   1.000
_cell.angle_alpha   90.00
_cell.angle_beta   90.00
_cell.angle_gamma   90.00
#
_symmetry.space_group_name_H-M   'P 1'
#
loop_
_entity.id
_entity.type
_entity.pdbx_description
1 polymer ?
#
loop_
_entity_poly.entity_id
_entity_poly.type
_entity_poly.pdbx_seq_one_letter_code
_entity_poly.pdbx_strand_id
1 'polypeptide(L)'
;MLGYYAQYSREYIATLMVLTTLFFALPIFIAPLSWARLMRWTIPEHDHLAIYFGRCLGAFILVIEIAMLRSVVTGTGFSYAFDLLFLVFALMFVVHVYGAIKRIQPITETLEIGFWMILFVLNVLFYPASSITL
;
A
#
# COMPACT_ATOMS: atom_id res chain seq x y z
N MET A 1 18.65 12.09 -0.64
CA MET A 1 19.51 11.06 -1.26
C MET A 1 18.72 9.76 -1.25
N LEU A 2 18.72 9.01 -2.36
CA LEU A 2 18.16 7.66 -2.37
C LEU A 2 19.02 6.75 -1.50
N GLY A 3 18.39 5.84 -0.77
CA GLY A 3 19.08 4.75 -0.10
C GLY A 3 19.98 5.15 1.07
N TYR A 4 19.61 6.21 1.81
CA TYR A 4 20.35 6.59 3.03
C TYR A 4 20.44 5.45 4.07
N TYR A 5 19.46 4.56 4.07
CA TYR A 5 19.39 3.34 4.88
C TYR A 5 19.34 2.06 4.03
N ALA A 6 20.01 2.06 2.87
CA ALA A 6 19.98 0.94 1.93
C ALA A 6 20.46 -0.40 2.55
N GLN A 7 21.31 -0.38 3.57
CA GLN A 7 21.73 -1.57 4.31
C GLN A 7 20.57 -2.29 5.03
N TYR A 8 19.44 -1.61 5.26
CA TYR A 8 18.23 -2.14 5.90
C TYR A 8 17.08 -2.34 4.91
N SER A 9 17.35 -2.28 3.60
CA SER A 9 16.30 -2.37 2.56
C SER A 9 15.49 -3.66 2.66
N ARG A 10 16.16 -4.77 3.00
CA ARG A 10 15.54 -6.09 3.06
C ARG A 10 14.59 -6.20 4.25
N GLU A 11 15.03 -5.72 5.41
CA GLU A 11 14.25 -5.65 6.64
C GLU A 11 13.03 -4.74 6.42
N TYR A 12 13.24 -3.56 5.84
CA TYR A 12 12.18 -2.61 5.52
C TYR A 12 11.09 -3.24 4.64
N ILE A 13 11.45 -3.81 3.48
CA ILE A 13 10.45 -4.35 2.55
C ILE A 13 9.78 -5.60 3.09
N ALA A 14 10.49 -6.43 3.87
CA ALA A 14 9.90 -7.58 4.54
C ALA A 14 8.90 -7.18 5.63
N THR A 15 9.25 -6.19 6.46
CA THR A 15 8.33 -5.65 7.48
C THR A 15 7.12 -5.00 6.83
N LEU A 16 7.32 -4.18 5.81
CA LEU A 16 6.23 -3.56 5.06
C LEU A 16 5.28 -4.63 4.50
N MET A 17 5.80 -5.61 3.76
CA MET A 17 5.01 -6.72 3.18
C MET A 17 4.19 -7.47 4.23
N VAL A 18 4.79 -7.84 5.38
CA VAL A 18 4.05 -8.53 6.43
C VAL A 18 2.91 -7.68 6.96
N LEU A 19 3.17 -6.39 7.24
CA LEU A 19 2.15 -5.49 7.78
C LEU A 19 1.04 -5.21 6.77
N THR A 20 1.38 -4.87 5.53
CA THR A 20 0.39 -4.57 4.49
C THR A 20 -0.41 -5.81 4.11
N THR A 21 0.20 -6.99 4.09
CA THR A 21 -0.53 -8.26 3.91
C THR A 21 -1.58 -8.48 5.01
N LEU A 22 -1.19 -8.35 6.28
CA LEU A 22 -2.05 -8.69 7.42
C LEU A 22 -3.14 -7.66 7.69
N PHE A 23 -2.84 -6.37 7.54
CA PHE A 23 -3.75 -5.29 7.94
C PHE A 23 -4.52 -4.66 6.78
N PHE A 24 -4.07 -4.85 5.53
CA PHE A 24 -4.72 -4.29 4.34
C PHE A 24 -5.11 -5.39 3.35
N ALA A 25 -4.15 -6.11 2.77
CA ALA A 25 -4.39 -7.01 1.64
C ALA A 25 -5.41 -8.11 1.97
N LEU A 26 -5.15 -8.91 3.01
CA LEU A 26 -6.04 -10.02 3.39
C LEU A 26 -7.40 -9.55 3.90
N PRO A 27 -7.49 -8.56 4.81
CA PRO A 27 -8.79 -8.07 5.27
C PRO A 27 -9.66 -7.51 4.15
N ILE A 28 -9.09 -6.72 3.24
CA ILE A 28 -9.80 -6.13 2.10
C ILE A 28 -10.23 -7.23 1.12
N PHE A 29 -9.37 -8.21 0.85
CA PHE A 29 -9.68 -9.32 -0.06
C PHE A 29 -10.75 -10.28 0.48
N ILE A 30 -10.70 -10.62 1.77
CA ILE A 30 -11.58 -11.64 2.36
C ILE A 30 -12.90 -11.01 2.84
N ALA A 31 -12.82 -9.89 3.56
CA ALA A 31 -13.95 -9.29 4.28
C ALA A 31 -13.99 -7.75 4.14
N PRO A 32 -14.15 -7.22 2.90
CA PRO A 32 -14.01 -5.79 2.62
C PRO A 32 -14.94 -4.90 3.44
N LEU A 33 -16.18 -5.31 3.72
CA LEU A 33 -17.12 -4.49 4.51
C LEU A 33 -16.78 -4.47 6.01
N SER A 34 -16.17 -5.53 6.53
CA SER A 34 -15.68 -5.53 7.92
C SER A 34 -14.47 -4.61 8.06
N TRP A 35 -13.56 -4.65 7.09
CA TRP A 35 -12.44 -3.72 7.02
C TRP A 35 -12.92 -2.27 6.85
N ALA A 36 -13.86 -2.01 5.93
CA ALA A 36 -14.43 -0.68 5.72
C ALA A 36 -15.08 -0.12 6.99
N ARG A 37 -15.81 -0.94 7.75
CA ARG A 37 -16.36 -0.55 9.06
C ARG A 37 -15.28 -0.21 10.08
N LEU A 38 -14.21 -1.01 10.16
CA LEU A 38 -13.06 -0.71 11.02
C LEU A 38 -12.45 0.65 10.64
N MET A 39 -12.39 0.93 9.35
CA MET A 39 -11.95 2.21 8.77
C MET A 39 -13.05 3.29 8.80
N ARG A 40 -14.11 3.11 9.58
CA ARG A 40 -15.18 4.09 9.82
C ARG A 40 -15.98 4.51 8.58
N TRP A 41 -15.97 3.71 7.52
CA TRP A 41 -16.88 3.90 6.41
C TRP A 41 -18.33 3.62 6.82
N THR A 42 -19.25 4.43 6.32
CA THR A 42 -20.68 4.11 6.37
C THR A 42 -20.97 3.08 5.29
N ILE A 43 -21.52 1.93 5.68
CA ILE A 43 -21.81 0.85 4.74
C ILE A 43 -23.13 1.15 4.00
N PRO A 44 -23.14 1.13 2.65
CA PRO A 44 -24.35 1.37 1.89
C PRO A 44 -25.36 0.22 2.06
N GLU A 45 -26.64 0.52 1.84
CA GLU A 45 -27.73 -0.49 1.85
C GLU A 45 -27.57 -1.54 0.74
N HIS A 46 -27.03 -1.12 -0.42
CA HIS A 46 -26.65 -2.01 -1.53
C HIS A 46 -25.12 -2.11 -1.60
N ASP A 47 -24.58 -3.21 -1.08
CA ASP A 47 -23.15 -3.34 -0.80
C ASP A 47 -22.39 -4.27 -1.77
N HIS A 48 -23.09 -4.98 -2.66
CA HIS A 48 -22.47 -5.93 -3.59
C HIS A 48 -21.37 -5.31 -4.46
N LEU A 49 -21.58 -4.08 -4.93
CA LEU A 49 -20.57 -3.35 -5.72
C LEU A 49 -19.33 -3.02 -4.89
N ALA A 50 -19.52 -2.59 -3.63
CA ALA A 50 -18.44 -2.30 -2.71
C ALA A 50 -17.66 -3.58 -2.33
N ILE A 51 -18.35 -4.70 -2.14
CA ILE A 51 -17.71 -6.02 -1.95
C ILE A 51 -16.88 -6.38 -3.17
N TYR A 52 -17.45 -6.28 -4.37
CA TYR A 52 -16.76 -6.62 -5.61
C TYR A 52 -15.49 -5.79 -5.80
N PHE A 53 -15.59 -4.46 -5.73
CA PHE A 53 -14.41 -3.59 -5.87
C PHE A 53 -13.41 -3.74 -4.74
N GLY A 54 -13.87 -3.93 -3.49
CA GLY A 54 -12.99 -4.21 -2.37
C GLY A 54 -12.15 -5.46 -2.61
N ARG A 55 -12.77 -6.55 -3.07
CA ARG A 55 -12.04 -7.79 -3.41
C ARG A 55 -11.05 -7.59 -4.55
N CYS A 56 -11.43 -6.85 -5.59
CA CYS A 56 -10.52 -6.51 -6.68
C CYS A 56 -9.30 -5.73 -6.16
N LEU A 57 -9.52 -4.70 -5.34
CA LEU A 57 -8.44 -3.93 -4.73
C LEU A 57 -7.52 -4.82 -3.88
N GLY A 58 -8.10 -5.65 -3.01
CA GLY A 58 -7.34 -6.62 -2.20
C GLY A 58 -6.49 -7.56 -3.04
N ALA A 59 -7.02 -8.04 -4.17
CA ALA A 59 -6.26 -8.89 -5.11
C ALA A 59 -5.07 -8.15 -5.74
N PHE A 60 -5.23 -6.89 -6.13
CA PHE A 60 -4.12 -6.08 -6.66
C PHE A 60 -3.07 -5.80 -5.58
N ILE A 61 -3.47 -5.54 -4.33
CA ILE A 61 -2.52 -5.42 -3.22
C ILE A 61 -1.74 -6.73 -3.08
N LEU A 62 -2.40 -7.88 -3.08
CA LEU A 62 -1.74 -9.20 -2.99
C LEU A 62 -0.73 -9.45 -4.13
N VAL A 63 -0.95 -8.93 -5.33
CA VAL A 63 0.05 -9.00 -6.42
C VAL A 63 1.32 -8.24 -6.05
N ILE A 64 1.20 -7.07 -5.44
CA ILE A 64 2.33 -6.30 -4.93
C ILE A 64 3.01 -7.04 -3.77
N GLU A 65 2.23 -7.64 -2.85
CA GLU A 65 2.76 -8.48 -1.76
C GLU A 65 3.62 -9.64 -2.30
N ILE A 66 3.17 -10.31 -3.37
CA ILE A 66 3.92 -11.39 -4.01
C ILE A 66 5.22 -10.89 -4.63
N ALA A 67 5.21 -9.69 -5.25
CA ALA A 67 6.43 -9.09 -5.79
C ALA A 67 7.44 -8.78 -4.67
N MET A 68 6.98 -8.23 -3.54
CA MET A 68 7.81 -8.02 -2.36
C MET A 68 8.34 -9.35 -1.79
N LEU A 69 7.48 -10.36 -1.63
CA LEU A 69 7.87 -11.68 -1.13
C LEU A 69 8.95 -12.33 -2.00
N ARG A 70 8.74 -12.33 -3.32
CA ARG A 70 9.73 -12.85 -4.27
C ARG A 70 11.06 -12.13 -4.13
N SER A 71 11.04 -10.80 -3.97
CA SER A 71 12.23 -9.99 -3.80
C SER A 71 12.99 -10.34 -2.52
N VAL A 72 12.29 -10.57 -1.41
CA VAL A 72 12.88 -10.89 -0.09
C VAL A 72 13.46 -12.30 -0.03
N VAL A 73 12.74 -13.26 -0.62
CA VAL A 73 13.09 -14.69 -0.53
C VAL A 73 14.17 -15.06 -1.55
N THR A 74 14.11 -14.50 -2.76
CA THR A 74 14.99 -14.93 -3.87
C THR A 74 16.01 -13.87 -4.28
N GLY A 75 15.88 -12.63 -3.83
CA GLY A 75 16.68 -11.50 -4.31
C GLY A 75 16.32 -11.03 -5.74
N THR A 76 15.40 -11.72 -6.43
CA THR A 76 15.02 -11.37 -7.81
C THR A 76 14.12 -10.13 -7.81
N GLY A 77 14.44 -9.14 -8.64
CA GLY A 77 13.62 -7.94 -8.80
C GLY A 77 13.61 -7.04 -7.57
N PHE A 78 14.69 -7.01 -6.78
CA PHE A 78 14.74 -6.29 -5.50
C PHE A 78 14.45 -4.80 -5.64
N SER A 79 15.17 -4.06 -6.48
CA SER A 79 14.87 -2.65 -6.74
C SER A 79 13.51 -2.43 -7.41
N TYR A 80 13.09 -3.37 -8.27
CA TYR A 80 11.80 -3.29 -8.97
C TYR A 80 10.61 -3.35 -8.00
N ALA A 81 10.71 -4.11 -6.91
CA ALA A 81 9.66 -4.12 -5.89
C ALA A 81 9.51 -2.73 -5.22
N PHE A 82 10.61 -2.01 -4.99
CA PHE A 82 10.57 -0.63 -4.53
C PHE A 82 10.01 0.34 -5.58
N ASP A 83 10.32 0.14 -6.87
CA ASP A 83 9.78 0.96 -7.96
C ASP A 83 8.25 0.84 -8.04
N LEU A 84 7.71 -0.37 -7.90
CA LEU A 84 6.28 -0.60 -7.79
C LEU A 84 5.67 0.11 -6.58
N LEU A 85 6.35 0.08 -5.43
CA LEU A 85 5.88 0.77 -4.22
C LEU A 85 5.87 2.29 -4.37
N PHE A 86 6.81 2.89 -5.10
CA PHE A 86 6.73 4.32 -5.43
C PHE A 86 5.45 4.67 -6.17
N LEU A 87 5.07 3.85 -7.16
CA LEU A 87 3.83 4.04 -7.91
C LEU A 87 2.60 3.86 -7.00
N VAL A 88 2.58 2.80 -6.19
CA VAL A 88 1.46 2.56 -5.25
C VAL A 88 1.31 3.74 -4.29
N PHE A 89 2.38 4.16 -3.62
CA PHE A 89 2.30 5.24 -2.62
C PHE A 89 1.92 6.57 -3.24
N ALA A 90 2.45 6.90 -4.43
CA ALA A 90 2.08 8.12 -5.14
C ALA A 90 0.61 8.12 -5.58
N LEU A 91 0.13 7.01 -6.17
CA LEU A 91 -1.25 6.90 -6.63
C LEU A 91 -2.24 6.89 -5.45
N MET A 92 -1.92 6.17 -4.37
CA MET A 92 -2.74 6.18 -3.16
C MET A 92 -2.77 7.57 -2.54
N PHE A 93 -1.64 8.26 -2.42
CA PHE A 93 -1.62 9.66 -1.98
C PHE A 93 -2.60 10.52 -2.80
N VAL A 94 -2.59 10.42 -4.13
CA VAL A 94 -3.51 11.16 -5.01
C VAL A 94 -4.97 10.80 -4.76
N VAL A 95 -5.30 9.51 -4.65
CA VAL A 95 -6.68 9.04 -4.40
C VAL A 95 -7.22 9.59 -3.07
N HIS A 96 -6.41 9.55 -2.02
CA HIS A 96 -6.83 10.02 -0.69
C HIS A 96 -6.90 11.55 -0.60
N VAL A 97 -6.01 12.28 -1.30
CA VAL A 97 -6.12 13.74 -1.44
C VAL A 97 -7.42 14.10 -2.18
N TYR A 98 -7.73 13.40 -3.27
CA TYR A 98 -8.98 13.59 -4.00
C TYR A 98 -10.19 13.35 -3.10
N GLY A 99 -10.22 12.23 -2.36
CA GLY A 99 -11.32 11.91 -1.45
C GLY A 99 -11.49 12.93 -0.32
N ALA A 100 -10.40 13.45 0.24
CA ALA A 100 -10.42 14.51 1.26
C ALA A 100 -10.96 15.83 0.70
N ILE A 101 -10.51 16.26 -0.49
CA ILE A 101 -11.01 17.47 -1.16
C ILE A 101 -12.52 17.36 -1.41
N LYS A 102 -12.98 16.19 -1.86
CA LYS A 102 -14.40 15.92 -2.12
C LYS A 102 -15.21 15.65 -0.85
N ARG A 103 -14.55 15.49 0.31
CA ARG A 103 -15.18 15.15 1.60
C ARG A 103 -16.03 13.88 1.54
N ILE A 104 -15.59 12.89 0.78
CA ILE A 104 -16.30 11.61 0.57
C ILE A 104 -15.71 10.45 1.36
N GLN A 105 -14.70 10.70 2.20
CA GLN A 105 -14.00 9.67 2.96
C GLN A 105 -13.99 10.02 4.46
N PRO A 106 -13.98 9.02 5.36
CA PRO A 106 -13.87 9.24 6.80
C PRO A 106 -12.49 9.78 7.20
N ILE A 107 -12.37 10.17 8.48
CA ILE A 107 -11.14 10.76 9.02
C ILE A 107 -9.93 9.83 8.93
N THR A 108 -10.15 8.53 9.11
CA THR A 108 -9.15 7.45 8.95
C THR A 108 -8.47 7.53 7.58
N GLU A 109 -9.25 7.59 6.51
CA GLU A 109 -8.76 7.71 5.12
C GLU A 109 -8.10 9.07 4.85
N THR A 110 -8.51 10.12 5.57
CA THR A 110 -7.86 11.44 5.48
C THR A 110 -6.48 11.44 6.14
N LEU A 111 -6.33 10.72 7.25
CA LEU A 111 -5.03 10.50 7.87
C LEU A 111 -4.10 9.67 6.98
N GLU A 112 -4.67 8.82 6.11
CA GLU A 112 -3.86 8.05 5.17
C GLU A 112 -3.09 8.91 4.16
N ILE A 113 -3.48 10.17 3.90
CA ILE A 113 -2.67 11.11 3.11
C ILE A 113 -1.26 11.25 3.69
N GLY A 114 -1.17 11.44 5.01
CA GLY A 114 0.11 11.53 5.71
C GLY A 114 0.83 10.19 5.72
N PHE A 115 0.10 9.09 5.92
CA PHE A 115 0.65 7.73 5.88
C PHE A 115 1.31 7.41 4.53
N TRP A 116 0.62 7.64 3.41
CA TRP A 116 1.15 7.39 2.07
C TRP A 116 2.38 8.25 1.77
N MET A 117 2.40 9.51 2.23
CA MET A 117 3.56 10.38 2.11
C MET A 117 4.75 9.87 2.95
N ILE A 118 4.51 9.42 4.17
CA ILE A 118 5.54 8.82 5.02
C ILE A 118 6.10 7.55 4.37
N LEU A 119 5.25 6.66 3.88
CA LEU A 119 5.69 5.44 3.18
C LEU A 119 6.50 5.76 1.93
N PHE A 120 6.11 6.79 1.16
CA PHE A 120 6.89 7.25 0.02
C PHE A 120 8.29 7.69 0.43
N VAL A 121 8.40 8.51 1.49
CA VAL A 121 9.70 8.96 2.02
C VAL A 121 10.52 7.79 2.56
N LEU A 122 9.92 6.87 3.31
CA LEU A 122 10.61 5.66 3.76
C LEU A 122 11.12 4.84 2.57
N ASN A 123 10.32 4.69 1.52
CA ASN A 123 10.74 4.00 0.30
C ASN A 123 11.95 4.66 -0.37
N VAL A 124 12.04 6.00 -0.37
CA VAL A 124 13.25 6.75 -0.79
C VAL A 124 14.44 6.44 0.10
N LEU A 125 14.26 6.46 1.42
CA LEU A 125 15.34 6.29 2.39
C LEU A 125 15.92 4.87 2.39
N PHE A 126 15.08 3.85 2.21
CA PHE A 126 15.46 2.44 2.17
C PHE A 126 15.66 1.92 0.74
N TYR A 127 15.69 2.77 -0.28
CA TYR A 127 15.85 2.33 -1.67
C TYR A 127 17.20 1.62 -1.88
N PRO A 128 17.25 0.42 -2.50
CA PRO A 128 18.46 -0.41 -2.53
C PRO A 128 19.42 -0.10 -3.69
N ALA A 129 19.13 0.89 -4.54
CA ALA A 129 19.92 1.21 -5.72
C ALA A 129 20.34 2.68 -5.79
N SER A 130 21.33 2.98 -6.62
CA SER A 130 21.84 4.33 -6.86
C SER A 130 20.94 5.17 -7.77
N SER A 131 20.02 4.55 -8.50
CA SER A 131 19.08 5.22 -9.41
C SER A 131 17.77 4.46 -9.50
N ILE A 132 16.67 5.20 -9.69
CA ILE A 132 15.35 4.62 -9.97
C ILE A 132 15.35 4.03 -11.38
N THR A 133 14.79 2.82 -11.54
CA THR A 133 14.86 2.04 -12.79
C THR A 133 13.55 1.94 -13.57
N LEU A 134 12.51 2.67 -13.14
CA LEU A 134 11.14 2.67 -13.71
C LEU A 134 11.10 2.58 -15.25
#